data_AF-A0A534L922-F1
#
_entry.id   AF-A0A534L922-F1
#
_cell.length_a   1.000
_cell.length_b   1.000
_cell.length_c   1.000
_cell.angle_alpha   90.00
_cell.angle_beta   90.00
_cell.angle_gamma   90.00
#
_symmetry.space_group_name_H-M   'P 1'
#
loop_
_entity.id
_entity.type
_entity.pdbx_description
1 polymer ?
#
loop_
_entity_poly.entity_id
_entity_poly.type
_entity_poly.pdbx_seq_one_letter_code
_entity_poly.pdbx_strand_id
1 'polypeptide(L)'
;MIPSEYLAGFMDGEGYLGLARIRRRNRTSEYCLRVSIYNSNLAILKEIQRTVGGTMSDVGQRRPAWKPSYALIWTNAAAAGVVRRVSPFLRIKSQQGAALLAFNEHIRAGRRLRNRAGHLLPLSVREVKFREGIYRRLKRLNRKGPVGRRNREGPRVSIHQAKVSPKYVAGLLDAEGALMITKTRVADCSSPSYRPRISLSNAHKGVLETIQRRYGGIIANQAAPRAEWKHAYQLVWSEGTIESLLRSVQVHLRVKRRQAMILNDFMRQRKTTEQGRNGFLFAPLPYKVLAFREGLRRQIKVLNKRGVLE
;
A
#
# COMPACT_ATOMS: atom_id res chain seq x y z
N MET A 1 17.91 -7.71 3.46
CA MET A 1 16.98 -7.43 4.57
C MET A 1 16.00 -6.33 4.15
N ILE A 2 14.72 -6.43 4.55
CA ILE A 2 13.73 -5.37 4.30
C ILE A 2 13.78 -4.29 5.40
N PRO A 3 13.98 -3.00 5.05
CA PRO A 3 13.92 -1.91 6.03
C PRO A 3 12.52 -1.76 6.64
N SER A 4 12.45 -1.39 7.92
CA SER A 4 11.18 -1.24 8.65
C SER A 4 10.27 -0.16 8.04
N GLU A 5 10.85 0.91 7.49
CA GLU A 5 10.10 1.99 6.85
C GLU A 5 9.45 1.53 5.55
N TYR A 6 10.17 0.73 4.74
CA TYR A 6 9.61 0.11 3.54
C TYR A 6 8.46 -0.82 3.93
N LEU A 7 8.65 -1.68 4.92
CA LEU A 7 7.62 -2.61 5.38
C LEU A 7 6.38 -1.86 5.89
N ALA A 8 6.57 -0.75 6.62
CA ALA A 8 5.48 0.10 7.07
C ALA A 8 4.67 0.70 5.89
N GLY A 9 5.35 1.24 4.88
CA GLY A 9 4.68 1.75 3.67
C GLY A 9 3.92 0.67 2.91
N PHE A 10 4.52 -0.52 2.79
CA PHE A 10 3.88 -1.67 2.15
C PHE A 10 2.65 -2.17 2.93
N MET A 11 2.74 -2.23 4.27
CA MET A 11 1.63 -2.59 5.16
C MET A 11 0.53 -1.52 5.18
N ASP A 12 0.88 -0.24 5.03
CA ASP A 12 -0.11 0.83 4.91
C ASP A 12 -0.91 0.75 3.61
N GLY A 13 -0.39 0.12 2.56
CA GLY A 13 -1.17 -0.26 1.37
C GLY A 13 -1.91 -1.59 1.52
N GLU A 14 -1.16 -2.69 1.65
CA GLU A 14 -1.68 -4.08 1.50
C GLU A 14 -1.96 -4.80 2.83
N GLY A 15 -1.65 -4.15 3.96
CA GLY A 15 -1.74 -4.76 5.28
C GLY A 15 -3.15 -4.78 5.87
N TYR A 16 -3.34 -5.67 6.82
CA TYR A 16 -4.48 -5.73 7.73
C TYR A 16 -3.96 -5.87 9.15
N LEU A 17 -4.41 -4.98 10.04
CA LEU A 17 -4.05 -4.94 11.46
C LEU A 17 -5.34 -5.02 12.28
N GLY A 18 -5.56 -6.12 13.00
CA GLY A 18 -6.78 -6.29 13.78
C GLY A 18 -6.71 -7.40 14.82
N LEU A 19 -7.85 -7.63 15.47
CA LEU A 19 -8.06 -8.80 16.33
C LEU A 19 -8.95 -9.80 15.60
N ALA A 20 -8.57 -11.07 15.61
CA ALA A 20 -9.47 -12.17 15.27
C ALA A 20 -10.22 -12.61 16.53
N ARG A 21 -11.53 -12.82 16.38
CA ARG A 21 -12.41 -13.32 17.46
C ARG A 21 -12.68 -14.80 17.23
N ILE A 22 -12.26 -15.63 18.18
CA ILE A 22 -12.48 -17.08 18.16
C ILE A 22 -13.64 -17.37 19.10
N ARG A 23 -14.76 -17.85 18.52
CA ARG A 23 -15.93 -18.28 19.30
C ARG A 23 -15.69 -19.70 19.81
N ARG A 24 -16.01 -19.94 21.08
CA ARG A 24 -15.90 -21.25 21.73
C ARG A 24 -17.29 -21.63 22.26
N ARG A 25 -17.72 -22.87 22.04
CA ARG A 25 -18.98 -23.37 22.61
C ARG A 25 -18.89 -23.33 24.13
N ASN A 26 -19.92 -22.78 24.78
CA ASN A 26 -20.04 -22.66 26.25
C ASN A 26 -18.89 -21.90 26.94
N ARG A 27 -18.15 -21.03 26.23
CA ARG A 27 -17.05 -20.24 26.79
C ARG A 27 -17.04 -18.82 26.22
N THR A 28 -16.37 -17.91 26.93
CA THR A 28 -16.16 -16.54 26.44
C THR A 28 -15.31 -16.55 25.17
N SER A 29 -15.57 -15.58 24.28
CA SER A 29 -14.79 -15.47 23.04
C SER A 29 -13.33 -15.13 23.33
N GLU A 30 -12.43 -15.82 22.63
CA GLU A 30 -11.00 -15.52 22.66
C GLU A 30 -10.66 -14.50 21.57
N TYR A 31 -9.66 -13.68 21.83
CA TYR A 31 -9.19 -12.64 20.92
C TYR A 31 -7.70 -12.83 20.69
N CYS A 32 -7.30 -12.92 19.42
CA CYS A 32 -5.89 -13.02 19.04
C CYS A 32 -5.50 -11.83 18.16
N LEU A 33 -4.28 -11.33 18.35
CA LEU A 33 -3.71 -10.34 17.42
C LEU A 33 -3.54 -11.01 16.07
N ARG A 34 -3.96 -10.33 15.02
CA ARG A 34 -3.81 -10.79 13.64
C ARG A 34 -3.32 -9.65 12.78
N VAL A 35 -2.13 -9.85 12.23
CA VAL A 35 -1.55 -9.00 11.19
C VAL A 35 -1.41 -9.84 9.95
N SER A 36 -1.81 -9.31 8.80
CA SER A 36 -1.63 -10.02 7.53
C SER A 36 -1.35 -9.08 6.39
N ILE A 37 -0.56 -9.51 5.43
CA ILE A 37 -0.34 -8.83 4.14
C ILE A 37 -0.87 -9.77 3.05
N TYR A 38 -1.69 -9.24 2.16
CA TYR A 38 -2.18 -9.96 0.99
C TYR A 38 -1.49 -9.43 -0.25
N ASN A 39 -0.94 -10.31 -1.10
CA ASN A 39 -0.37 -9.87 -2.37
C ASN A 39 -0.31 -11.01 -3.39
N SER A 40 -0.31 -10.66 -4.68
CA SER A 40 -0.12 -11.65 -5.76
C SER A 40 1.35 -11.91 -6.08
N ASN A 41 2.26 -11.03 -5.66
CA ASN A 41 3.69 -11.22 -5.81
C ASN A 41 4.24 -12.06 -4.64
N LEU A 42 4.40 -13.37 -4.88
CA LEU A 42 4.94 -14.30 -3.88
C LEU A 42 6.39 -13.98 -3.48
N ALA A 43 7.20 -13.44 -4.40
CA ALA A 43 8.61 -13.17 -4.14
C ALA A 43 8.81 -12.11 -3.05
N ILE A 44 8.04 -11.01 -3.09
CA ILE A 44 8.10 -9.98 -2.04
C ILE A 44 7.60 -10.52 -0.69
N LEU A 45 6.55 -11.34 -0.69
CA LEU A 45 6.06 -11.94 0.56
C LEU A 45 7.08 -12.92 1.15
N LYS A 46 7.74 -13.76 0.34
CA LYS A 46 8.85 -14.62 0.79
C LYS A 46 10.00 -13.79 1.35
N GLU A 47 10.32 -12.65 0.74
CA GLU A 47 11.36 -11.76 1.26
C GLU A 47 10.98 -11.13 2.62
N ILE A 48 9.73 -10.68 2.76
CA ILE A 48 9.19 -10.19 4.04
C ILE A 48 9.24 -11.31 5.08
N GLN A 49 8.82 -12.52 4.72
CA GLN A 49 8.82 -13.68 5.61
C GLN A 49 10.23 -14.01 6.11
N ARG A 50 11.24 -14.02 5.23
CA ARG A 50 12.64 -14.22 5.65
C ARG A 50 13.15 -13.13 6.61
N THR A 51 12.59 -11.91 6.54
CA THR A 51 13.03 -10.77 7.36
C THR A 51 12.34 -10.70 8.72
N VAL A 52 11.04 -11.03 8.81
CA VAL A 52 10.23 -10.85 10.02
C VAL A 52 9.39 -12.08 10.40
N GLY A 53 9.67 -13.23 9.79
CA GLY A 53 8.94 -14.49 10.00
C GLY A 53 7.50 -14.45 9.48
N GLY A 54 6.64 -15.21 10.13
CA GLY A 54 5.22 -15.33 9.77
C GLY A 54 4.92 -16.58 8.95
N THR A 55 3.63 -16.88 8.83
CA THR A 55 3.13 -18.06 8.14
C THR A 55 2.55 -17.65 6.79
N MET A 56 3.07 -18.26 5.72
CA MET A 56 2.51 -18.10 4.38
C MET A 56 1.29 -19.01 4.22
N SER A 57 0.24 -18.51 3.58
CA SER A 57 -0.95 -19.27 3.21
C SER A 57 -1.32 -18.92 1.78
N ASP A 58 -1.60 -19.95 0.98
CA ASP A 58 -2.26 -19.77 -0.30
C ASP A 58 -3.74 -19.47 -0.02
N VAL A 59 -4.22 -18.32 -0.49
CA VAL A 59 -5.65 -17.94 -0.37
C VAL A 59 -6.44 -18.53 -1.55
N GLY A 60 -5.74 -19.16 -2.49
CA GLY A 60 -6.26 -19.72 -3.71
C GLY A 60 -6.65 -18.63 -4.71
N GLN A 61 -7.18 -19.11 -5.83
CA GLN A 61 -7.70 -18.29 -6.89
C GLN A 61 -9.23 -18.27 -6.80
N ARG A 62 -9.81 -17.10 -6.47
CA ARG A 62 -11.29 -16.98 -6.37
C ARG A 62 -12.00 -17.02 -7.73
N ARG A 63 -11.30 -16.67 -8.80
CA ARG A 63 -11.82 -16.66 -10.18
C ARG A 63 -10.70 -17.05 -11.14
N PRO A 64 -10.93 -17.93 -12.13
CA PRO A 64 -9.91 -18.39 -13.08
C PRO A 64 -9.14 -17.29 -13.84
N ALA A 65 -9.74 -16.09 -14.01
CA ALA A 65 -9.08 -14.96 -14.65
C ALA A 65 -8.14 -14.14 -13.73
N TRP A 66 -8.16 -14.38 -12.42
CA TRP A 66 -7.42 -13.56 -11.45
C TRP A 66 -6.08 -14.21 -11.09
N LYS A 67 -5.06 -13.43 -10.72
CA LYS A 67 -3.83 -14.02 -10.17
C LYS A 67 -4.13 -14.73 -8.84
N PRO A 68 -3.48 -15.87 -8.55
CA PRO A 68 -3.44 -16.40 -7.20
C PRO A 68 -3.03 -15.31 -6.21
N SER A 69 -3.66 -15.31 -5.04
CA SER A 69 -3.34 -14.37 -3.96
C SER A 69 -2.77 -15.13 -2.79
N TYR A 70 -1.69 -14.60 -2.22
CA TYR A 70 -1.01 -15.19 -1.08
C TYR A 70 -1.20 -14.29 0.12
N ALA A 71 -1.26 -14.91 1.31
CA ALA A 71 -1.33 -14.20 2.58
C ALA A 71 -0.10 -14.55 3.41
N LEU A 72 0.60 -13.52 3.88
CA LEU A 72 1.60 -13.66 4.94
C LEU A 72 0.99 -13.19 6.26
N ILE A 73 0.94 -14.08 7.26
CA ILE A 73 0.13 -13.90 8.47
C ILE A 73 1.03 -14.00 9.72
N TRP A 74 0.85 -13.06 10.64
CA TRP A 74 1.39 -13.11 12.00
C TRP A 74 0.27 -13.09 13.03
N THR A 75 0.54 -13.77 14.13
CA THR A 75 -0.44 -14.05 15.18
C THR A 75 0.19 -13.77 16.54
N ASN A 76 -0.60 -13.24 17.47
CA ASN A 76 -0.21 -13.00 18.88
C ASN A 76 1.16 -12.29 19.04
N ALA A 77 2.13 -12.92 19.71
CA ALA A 77 3.45 -12.34 19.99
C ALA A 77 4.21 -11.96 18.71
N ALA A 78 4.14 -12.79 17.66
CA ALA A 78 4.76 -12.49 16.37
C ALA A 78 4.12 -11.24 15.72
N ALA A 79 2.79 -11.13 15.79
CA ALA A 79 2.08 -9.94 15.31
C ALA A 79 2.48 -8.68 16.08
N ALA A 80 2.58 -8.76 17.41
CA ALA A 80 3.03 -7.65 18.24
C ALA A 80 4.48 -7.24 17.92
N GLY A 81 5.37 -8.21 17.66
CA GLY A 81 6.75 -7.94 17.25
C GLY A 81 6.83 -7.18 15.93
N VAL A 82 6.08 -7.61 14.91
CA VAL A 82 6.00 -6.90 13.63
C VAL A 82 5.43 -5.50 13.81
N VAL A 83 4.30 -5.36 14.52
CA VAL A 83 3.69 -4.04 14.76
C VAL A 83 4.66 -3.11 15.48
N ARG A 84 5.35 -3.56 16.53
CA ARG A 84 6.33 -2.73 17.24
C ARG A 84 7.45 -2.23 16.32
N ARG A 85 7.94 -3.08 15.42
CA ARG A 85 8.99 -2.73 14.46
C ARG A 85 8.55 -1.68 13.43
N VAL A 86 7.29 -1.72 12.98
CA VAL A 86 6.79 -0.81 11.93
C VAL A 86 6.04 0.41 12.47
N SER A 87 5.53 0.35 13.71
CA SER A 87 4.66 1.39 14.31
C SER A 87 5.26 2.80 14.27
N PRO A 88 6.57 3.03 14.46
CA PRO A 88 7.16 4.37 14.34
C PRO A 88 7.01 4.99 12.94
N PHE A 89 6.79 4.15 11.92
CA PHE A 89 6.76 4.55 10.52
C PHE A 89 5.36 4.43 9.87
N LEU A 90 4.40 3.76 10.53
CA LEU A 90 3.02 3.69 10.04
C LEU A 90 2.39 5.09 10.02
N ARG A 91 1.68 5.39 8.93
CA ARG A 91 0.91 6.63 8.76
C ARG A 91 -0.58 6.33 8.71
N ILE A 92 -0.99 5.46 7.80
CA ILE A 92 -2.41 5.18 7.51
C ILE A 92 -3.01 4.30 8.59
N LYS A 93 -2.26 3.28 9.02
CA LYS A 93 -2.70 2.28 10.02
C LYS A 93 -2.07 2.50 11.39
N SER A 94 -1.58 3.71 11.66
CA SER A 94 -0.93 4.10 12.92
C SER A 94 -1.83 3.86 14.14
N GLN A 95 -3.10 4.25 14.07
CA GLN A 95 -4.07 4.05 15.16
C GLN A 95 -4.37 2.56 15.43
N GLN A 96 -4.42 1.75 14.37
CA GLN A 96 -4.58 0.29 14.48
C GLN A 96 -3.34 -0.32 15.16
N GLY A 97 -2.14 0.09 14.75
CA GLY A 97 -0.89 -0.33 15.36
C GLY A 97 -0.84 -0.02 16.86
N ALA A 98 -1.13 1.22 17.25
CA ALA A 98 -1.19 1.65 18.64
C ALA A 98 -2.23 0.84 19.46
N ALA A 99 -3.43 0.63 18.91
CA ALA A 99 -4.46 -0.16 19.60
C ALA A 99 -4.07 -1.64 19.79
N LEU A 100 -3.35 -2.24 18.84
CA LEU A 100 -2.83 -3.60 18.97
C LEU A 100 -1.72 -3.71 20.01
N LEU A 101 -0.81 -2.73 20.08
CA LEU A 101 0.26 -2.72 21.08
C LEU A 101 -0.30 -2.55 22.48
N ALA A 102 -1.24 -1.62 22.68
CA ALA A 102 -1.93 -1.44 23.96
C ALA A 102 -2.68 -2.70 24.40
N PHE A 103 -3.35 -3.39 23.46
CA PHE A 103 -3.98 -4.68 23.76
C PHE A 103 -2.94 -5.74 24.16
N ASN A 104 -1.83 -5.84 23.44
CA ASN A 104 -0.77 -6.80 23.77
C ASN A 104 -0.15 -6.52 25.15
N GLU A 105 0.09 -5.26 25.49
CA GLU A 105 0.59 -4.85 26.81
C GLU A 105 -0.38 -5.24 27.93
N HIS A 106 -1.67 -4.95 27.74
CA HIS A 106 -2.72 -5.35 28.69
C HIS A 106 -2.75 -6.86 28.91
N ILE A 107 -2.69 -7.65 27.83
CA ILE A 107 -2.68 -9.12 27.92
C ILE A 107 -1.41 -9.65 28.59
N ARG A 108 -0.24 -9.02 28.36
CA ARG A 108 1.02 -9.41 29.03
C ARG A 108 1.02 -9.07 30.52
N ALA A 109 0.41 -7.97 30.91
CA ALA A 109 0.28 -7.57 32.31
C ALA A 109 -0.75 -8.43 33.07
N GLY A 110 -1.80 -8.89 32.37
CA GLY A 110 -2.83 -9.74 32.96
C GLY A 110 -2.34 -11.17 33.20
N ARG A 111 -2.45 -11.65 34.44
CA ARG A 111 -2.31 -13.08 34.75
C ARG A 111 -3.64 -13.79 34.55
N ARG A 112 -3.65 -14.89 33.78
CA ARG A 112 -4.82 -15.78 33.74
C ARG A 112 -4.80 -16.68 34.95
N LEU A 113 -5.86 -16.60 35.75
CA LEU A 113 -6.07 -17.49 36.87
C LEU A 113 -6.38 -18.92 36.39
N ARG A 114 -5.91 -19.90 37.15
CA ARG A 114 -6.20 -21.32 36.95
C ARG A 114 -6.88 -21.88 38.21
N ASN A 115 -7.74 -22.86 38.04
CA ASN A 115 -8.26 -23.63 39.18
C ASN A 115 -7.20 -24.63 39.70
N ARG A 116 -7.53 -25.37 40.76
CA ARG A 116 -6.64 -26.40 41.35
C ARG A 116 -6.24 -27.50 40.36
N ALA A 117 -7.10 -27.81 39.38
CA ALA A 117 -6.82 -28.77 38.30
C ALA A 117 -6.01 -28.16 37.14
N GLY A 118 -5.52 -26.92 37.26
CA GLY A 118 -4.75 -26.24 36.21
C GLY A 118 -5.58 -25.68 35.05
N HIS A 119 -6.92 -25.82 35.05
CA HIS A 119 -7.78 -25.25 34.02
C HIS A 119 -7.89 -23.74 34.15
N LEU A 120 -7.85 -23.03 33.02
CA LEU A 120 -7.99 -21.58 33.00
C LEU A 120 -9.40 -21.16 33.43
N LEU A 121 -9.49 -20.30 34.44
CA LEU A 121 -10.76 -19.75 34.91
C LEU A 121 -11.39 -18.81 33.86
N PRO A 122 -12.72 -18.64 33.86
CA PRO A 122 -13.40 -17.65 33.03
C PRO A 122 -12.82 -16.25 33.21
N LEU A 123 -12.84 -15.46 32.13
CA LEU A 123 -12.44 -14.06 32.21
C LEU A 123 -13.48 -13.29 33.02
N SER A 124 -13.02 -12.33 33.83
CA SER A 124 -13.91 -11.41 34.54
C SER A 124 -14.75 -10.59 33.55
N VAL A 125 -15.91 -10.11 33.99
CA VAL A 125 -16.79 -9.24 33.18
C VAL A 125 -16.03 -8.01 32.67
N ARG A 126 -15.17 -7.42 33.52
CA ARG A 126 -14.32 -6.27 33.15
C ARG A 126 -13.36 -6.61 32.02
N GLU A 127 -12.69 -7.76 32.09
CA GLU A 127 -11.75 -8.20 31.06
C GLU A 127 -12.47 -8.50 29.73
N VAL A 128 -13.65 -9.14 29.78
CA VAL A 128 -14.48 -9.37 28.59
C VAL A 128 -14.87 -8.04 27.92
N LYS A 129 -15.34 -7.07 28.71
CA LYS A 129 -15.71 -5.72 28.22
C LYS A 129 -14.51 -5.01 27.59
N PHE A 130 -13.33 -5.07 28.22
CA PHE A 130 -12.11 -4.48 27.67
C PHE A 130 -11.74 -5.06 26.29
N ARG A 131 -11.66 -6.40 26.17
CA ARG A 131 -11.28 -7.06 24.92
C ARG A 131 -12.28 -6.78 23.79
N GLU A 132 -13.57 -6.86 24.10
CA GLU A 132 -14.64 -6.53 23.16
C GLU A 132 -14.57 -5.06 22.72
N GLY A 133 -14.26 -4.14 23.64
CA GLY A 133 -14.08 -2.71 23.34
C GLY A 133 -12.97 -2.46 22.33
N ILE A 134 -11.79 -3.06 22.53
CA ILE A 134 -10.67 -2.94 21.57
C ILE A 134 -11.01 -3.59 20.23
N TYR A 135 -11.64 -4.78 20.24
CA TYR A 135 -12.09 -5.43 19.00
C TYR A 135 -13.04 -4.54 18.20
N ARG A 136 -14.05 -3.95 18.84
CA ARG A 136 -15.00 -3.03 18.20
C ARG A 136 -14.30 -1.78 17.67
N ARG A 137 -13.35 -1.20 18.44
CA ARG A 137 -12.52 -0.07 17.99
C ARG A 137 -11.76 -0.41 16.72
N LEU A 138 -11.05 -1.54 16.68
CA LEU A 138 -10.31 -1.98 15.50
C LEU A 138 -11.21 -2.30 14.30
N LYS A 139 -12.38 -2.91 14.53
CA LYS A 139 -13.37 -3.15 13.46
C LYS A 139 -13.87 -1.83 12.87
N ARG A 140 -14.08 -0.80 13.70
CA ARG A 140 -14.45 0.55 13.24
C ARG A 140 -13.31 1.19 12.43
N LEU A 141 -12.07 1.12 12.92
CA LEU A 141 -10.89 1.64 12.20
C LEU A 141 -10.67 0.95 10.84
N ASN A 142 -10.96 -0.35 10.76
CA ASN A 142 -10.84 -1.15 9.54
C ASN A 142 -12.08 -1.13 8.63
N ARG A 143 -13.13 -0.39 9.00
CA ARG A 143 -14.36 -0.33 8.20
C ARG A 143 -14.09 0.35 6.86
N LYS A 144 -14.49 -0.32 5.77
CA LYS A 144 -14.54 0.25 4.41
C LYS A 144 -15.89 0.96 4.20
N GLY A 145 -15.93 1.93 3.29
CA GLY A 145 -17.15 2.71 2.97
C GLY A 145 -17.43 3.90 3.90
N PRO A 146 -18.48 4.69 3.62
CA PRO A 146 -18.86 5.85 4.40
C PRO A 146 -19.36 5.35 5.75
N VAL A 147 -18.60 5.71 6.78
CA VAL A 147 -19.19 5.87 8.09
C VAL A 147 -19.93 7.20 8.01
N GLY A 148 -21.23 7.22 8.30
CA GLY A 148 -22.11 8.36 8.12
C GLY A 148 -21.44 9.70 8.43
N ARG A 149 -21.66 10.67 7.53
CA ARG A 149 -21.15 12.05 7.54
C ARG A 149 -20.76 12.55 8.95
N ARG A 150 -19.45 12.57 9.19
CA ARG A 150 -18.66 13.61 9.88
C ARG A 150 -17.25 13.03 10.03
N ASN A 151 -16.50 13.03 8.91
CA ASN A 151 -15.05 13.11 9.03
C ASN A 151 -14.77 14.50 9.61
N ARG A 152 -14.89 14.66 10.93
CA ARG A 152 -14.05 15.64 11.62
C ARG A 152 -12.65 15.32 11.14
N GLU A 153 -12.00 16.31 10.52
CA GLU A 153 -10.60 16.26 10.11
C GLU A 153 -9.88 15.37 11.11
N GLY A 154 -9.38 14.21 10.65
CA GLY A 154 -8.59 13.33 11.52
C GLY A 154 -7.55 14.22 12.21
N PRO A 155 -7.21 13.94 13.49
CA PRO A 155 -6.46 14.87 14.34
C PRO A 155 -5.41 15.56 13.51
N ARG A 156 -5.54 16.89 13.36
CA ARG A 156 -4.65 17.71 12.52
C ARG A 156 -3.27 17.23 12.84
N VAL A 157 -2.74 16.50 11.87
CA VAL A 157 -1.42 15.93 11.92
C VAL A 157 -0.53 17.09 12.37
N SER A 158 0.12 16.95 13.53
CA SER A 158 0.95 18.04 14.03
C SER A 158 1.97 18.38 12.93
N ILE A 159 2.16 19.67 12.69
CA ILE A 159 3.03 20.21 11.63
C ILE A 159 4.48 19.69 11.77
N HIS A 160 4.84 19.16 12.94
CA HIS A 160 6.08 18.40 13.19
C HIS A 160 6.09 16.98 12.61
N GLN A 161 5.23 16.68 11.62
CA GLN A 161 5.19 15.38 10.98
C GLN A 161 6.52 15.08 10.28
N ALA A 162 7.31 14.18 10.89
CA ALA A 162 8.58 13.70 10.37
C ALA A 162 8.51 13.45 8.85
N LYS A 163 9.44 14.04 8.09
CA LYS A 163 9.57 13.88 6.63
C LYS A 163 9.34 12.42 6.23
N VAL A 164 8.42 12.14 5.31
CA VAL A 164 8.16 10.77 4.84
C VAL A 164 9.42 10.26 4.14
N SER A 165 9.97 9.14 4.61
CA SER A 165 11.23 8.60 4.07
C SER A 165 11.03 8.02 2.65
N PRO A 166 12.06 8.07 1.78
CA PRO A 166 11.99 7.45 0.45
C PRO A 166 11.68 5.94 0.51
N LYS A 167 12.19 5.23 1.53
CA LYS A 167 11.90 3.81 1.78
C LYS A 167 10.41 3.56 2.02
N TYR A 168 9.75 4.39 2.84
CA TYR A 168 8.31 4.30 3.07
C TYR A 168 7.52 4.52 1.78
N VAL A 169 7.88 5.55 1.00
CA VAL A 169 7.22 5.83 -0.28
C VAL A 169 7.40 4.68 -1.26
N ALA A 170 8.58 4.06 -1.31
CA ALA A 170 8.83 2.88 -2.13
C ALA A 170 7.92 1.71 -1.74
N GLY A 171 7.79 1.41 -0.44
CA GLY A 171 6.92 0.35 0.05
C GLY A 171 5.45 0.60 -0.31
N LEU A 172 4.98 1.85 -0.14
CA LEU A 172 3.61 2.22 -0.49
C LEU A 172 3.36 2.21 -2.00
N LEU A 173 4.33 2.64 -2.82
CA LEU A 173 4.26 2.54 -4.28
C LEU A 173 4.29 1.09 -4.77
N ASP A 174 5.07 0.21 -4.16
CA ASP A 174 5.08 -1.21 -4.53
C ASP A 174 3.76 -1.91 -4.20
N ALA A 175 3.09 -1.46 -3.13
CA ALA A 175 1.77 -1.91 -2.73
C ALA A 175 0.64 -1.36 -3.64
N GLU A 176 0.51 -0.03 -3.73
CA GLU A 176 -0.67 0.62 -4.34
C GLU A 176 -0.36 1.46 -5.58
N GLY A 177 0.91 1.60 -5.94
CA GLY A 177 1.35 2.42 -7.05
C GLY A 177 1.15 1.78 -8.42
N ALA A 178 1.11 2.63 -9.44
CA ALA A 178 1.13 2.24 -10.84
C ALA A 178 2.17 3.08 -11.59
N LEU A 179 3.05 2.40 -12.33
CA LEU A 179 4.06 3.02 -13.19
C LEU A 179 3.70 2.65 -14.63
N MET A 180 3.47 3.63 -15.49
CA MET A 180 2.99 3.40 -16.85
C MET A 180 3.55 4.41 -17.87
N ILE A 181 3.51 4.03 -19.14
CA ILE A 181 3.68 4.95 -20.28
C ILE A 181 2.32 5.03 -20.99
N THR A 182 1.68 6.19 -20.93
CA THR A 182 0.41 6.44 -21.62
C THR A 182 0.68 6.77 -23.08
N LYS A 183 -0.22 6.37 -23.98
CA LYS A 183 -0.19 6.69 -25.41
C LYS A 183 -1.49 7.40 -25.76
N THR A 184 -1.38 8.59 -26.35
CA THR A 184 -2.53 9.41 -26.77
C THR A 184 -2.36 9.77 -28.24
N ARG A 185 -3.45 9.70 -29.02
CA ARG A 185 -3.51 10.31 -30.36
C ARG A 185 -4.06 11.72 -30.18
N VAL A 186 -3.30 12.72 -30.61
CA VAL A 186 -3.74 14.12 -30.60
C VAL A 186 -4.17 14.43 -32.03
N ALA A 187 -5.34 15.07 -32.20
CA ALA A 187 -5.90 15.35 -33.52
C ALA A 187 -4.91 16.14 -34.41
N ASP A 188 -4.21 17.10 -33.81
CA ASP A 188 -3.28 18.02 -34.50
C ASP A 188 -1.85 17.47 -34.63
N CYS A 189 -1.63 16.19 -34.32
CA CYS A 189 -0.32 15.57 -34.42
C CYS A 189 -0.36 14.32 -35.29
N SER A 190 0.46 14.29 -36.33
CA SER A 190 0.64 13.13 -37.21
C SER A 190 1.20 11.89 -36.48
N SER A 191 1.79 12.08 -35.29
CA SER A 191 2.40 11.01 -34.49
C SER A 191 1.77 10.89 -33.10
N PRO A 192 1.61 9.66 -32.56
CA PRO A 192 1.10 9.46 -31.21
C PRO A 192 2.05 10.02 -30.14
N SER A 193 1.48 10.64 -29.10
CA SER A 193 2.21 11.15 -27.95
C SER A 193 2.35 10.06 -26.88
N TYR A 194 3.56 9.88 -26.35
CA TYR A 194 3.84 8.97 -25.24
C TYR A 194 4.26 9.77 -24.02
N ARG A 195 3.67 9.48 -22.85
CA ARG A 195 4.00 10.19 -21.60
C ARG A 195 4.22 9.21 -20.45
N PRO A 196 5.30 9.38 -19.66
CA PRO A 196 5.49 8.60 -18.45
C PRO A 196 4.51 9.10 -17.40
N ARG A 197 3.94 8.18 -16.63
CA ARG A 197 2.99 8.48 -15.56
C ARG A 197 3.23 7.54 -14.39
N ILE A 198 3.34 8.12 -13.20
CA ILE A 198 3.29 7.39 -11.94
C ILE A 198 2.04 7.83 -11.20
N SER A 199 1.29 6.89 -10.64
CA SER A 199 0.17 7.23 -9.77
C SER A 199 0.17 6.39 -8.50
N LEU A 200 -0.35 6.97 -7.43
CA LEU A 200 -0.57 6.34 -6.15
C LEU A 200 -1.99 6.65 -5.68
N SER A 201 -2.78 5.61 -5.47
CA SER A 201 -4.20 5.74 -5.14
C SER A 201 -4.47 5.27 -3.72
N ASN A 202 -5.03 6.12 -2.85
CA ASN A 202 -5.35 5.76 -1.47
C ASN A 202 -6.58 6.54 -0.95
N ALA A 203 -7.28 6.01 0.06
CA ALA A 203 -8.39 6.70 0.72
C ALA A 203 -7.94 7.76 1.75
N HIS A 204 -6.68 7.73 2.19
CA HIS A 204 -6.14 8.62 3.21
C HIS A 204 -5.44 9.84 2.57
N LYS A 205 -6.20 10.89 2.23
CA LYS A 205 -5.68 12.11 1.57
C LYS A 205 -4.42 12.70 2.21
N GLY A 206 -4.38 12.78 3.55
CA GLY A 206 -3.26 13.39 4.26
C GLY A 206 -1.90 12.72 4.01
N VAL A 207 -1.86 11.41 3.70
CA VAL A 207 -0.58 10.74 3.39
C VAL A 207 -0.10 11.14 2.00
N LEU A 208 -1.04 11.29 1.05
CA LEU A 208 -0.75 11.75 -0.30
C LEU A 208 -0.30 13.20 -0.28
N GLU A 209 -0.94 14.07 0.51
CA GLU A 209 -0.53 15.47 0.67
C GLU A 209 0.89 15.58 1.27
N THR A 210 1.23 14.77 2.27
CA THR A 210 2.60 14.75 2.82
C THR A 210 3.63 14.26 1.80
N ILE A 211 3.29 13.27 0.96
CA ILE A 211 4.16 12.82 -0.14
C ILE A 211 4.27 13.91 -1.22
N GLN A 212 3.15 14.55 -1.58
CA GLN A 212 3.08 15.62 -2.58
C GLN A 212 3.94 16.81 -2.19
N ARG A 213 3.90 17.26 -0.93
CA ARG A 213 4.75 18.36 -0.45
C ARG A 213 6.24 18.09 -0.65
N ARG A 214 6.67 16.82 -0.64
CA ARG A 214 8.07 16.43 -0.81
C ARG A 214 8.47 16.18 -2.26
N TYR A 215 7.59 15.55 -3.06
CA TYR A 215 7.93 15.06 -4.40
C TYR A 215 7.11 15.73 -5.52
N GLY A 216 6.31 16.74 -5.20
CA GLY A 216 5.38 17.38 -6.13
C GLY A 216 4.25 16.44 -6.57
N GLY A 217 3.74 16.68 -7.78
CA GLY A 217 2.62 15.95 -8.35
C GLY A 217 1.26 16.58 -8.05
N ILE A 218 0.21 16.02 -8.64
CA ILE A 218 -1.15 16.54 -8.58
C ILE A 218 -2.03 15.51 -7.87
N ILE A 219 -2.74 15.94 -6.82
CA ILE A 219 -3.77 15.11 -6.18
C ILE A 219 -5.11 15.37 -6.87
N ALA A 220 -5.68 14.32 -7.44
CA ALA A 220 -7.02 14.32 -7.99
C ALA A 220 -7.97 13.55 -7.07
N ASN A 221 -9.19 14.08 -6.90
CA ASN A 221 -10.28 13.35 -6.26
C ASN A 221 -10.85 12.32 -7.24
N GLN A 222 -11.06 11.10 -6.78
CA GLN A 222 -11.81 10.09 -7.52
C GLN A 222 -13.18 9.95 -6.87
N ALA A 223 -14.22 10.28 -7.64
CA ALA A 223 -15.59 10.08 -7.20
C ALA A 223 -15.80 8.61 -6.84
N ALA A 224 -16.49 8.39 -5.72
CA ALA A 224 -16.87 7.04 -5.34
C ALA A 224 -17.88 6.53 -6.38
N PRO A 225 -17.63 5.41 -7.09
CA PRO A 225 -18.55 4.90 -8.10
C PRO A 225 -19.87 4.42 -7.49
N ARG A 226 -19.91 4.25 -6.17
CA ARG A 226 -21.10 3.91 -5.38
C ARG A 226 -21.11 4.78 -4.14
N ALA A 227 -22.30 5.22 -3.71
CA ALA A 227 -22.48 6.03 -2.51
C ALA A 227 -21.87 5.38 -1.25
N GLU A 228 -21.83 4.05 -1.21
CA GLU A 228 -21.26 3.25 -0.12
C GLU A 228 -19.72 3.12 -0.14
N TRP A 229 -19.02 3.73 -1.07
CA TRP A 229 -17.57 3.64 -1.14
C TRP A 229 -16.94 4.91 -0.58
N LYS A 230 -15.75 4.78 0.05
CA LYS A 230 -14.99 5.98 0.46
C LYS A 230 -14.49 6.67 -0.81
N HIS A 231 -14.46 8.00 -0.77
CA HIS A 231 -13.67 8.75 -1.76
C HIS A 231 -12.25 8.21 -1.78
N ALA A 232 -11.77 7.93 -2.98
CA ALA A 232 -10.37 7.65 -3.21
C ALA A 232 -9.70 8.92 -3.72
N TYR A 233 -8.43 9.06 -3.40
CA TYR A 233 -7.59 10.14 -3.90
C TYR A 233 -6.49 9.50 -4.72
N GLN A 234 -6.06 10.19 -5.77
CA GLN A 234 -4.96 9.75 -6.61
C GLN A 234 -3.93 10.85 -6.70
N LEU A 235 -2.72 10.58 -6.19
CA LEU A 235 -1.55 11.41 -6.43
C LEU A 235 -0.90 10.96 -7.74
N VAL A 236 -0.70 11.90 -8.66
CA VAL A 236 -0.19 11.65 -10.00
C VAL A 236 1.07 12.46 -10.23
N TRP A 237 2.11 11.79 -10.71
CA TRP A 237 3.29 12.43 -11.28
C TRP A 237 3.30 12.22 -12.78
N SER A 238 3.50 13.32 -13.49
CA SER A 238 3.68 13.35 -14.93
C SER A 238 4.87 14.24 -15.25
N GLU A 239 5.53 13.91 -16.36
CA GLU A 239 6.60 14.74 -16.94
C GLU A 239 7.72 15.05 -15.93
N GLY A 240 8.16 16.30 -15.80
CA GLY A 240 9.33 16.70 -15.01
C GLY A 240 9.26 16.36 -13.52
N THR A 241 8.06 16.13 -12.97
CA THR A 241 7.90 15.75 -11.55
C THR A 241 8.29 14.29 -11.26
N ILE A 242 8.31 13.42 -12.27
CA ILE A 242 8.66 12.00 -12.11
C ILE A 242 10.13 11.82 -11.73
N GLU A 243 11.02 12.64 -12.28
CA GLU A 243 12.46 12.53 -12.05
C GLU A 243 12.84 12.73 -10.58
N SER A 244 12.24 13.74 -9.93
CA SER A 244 12.46 14.01 -8.50
C SER A 244 12.06 12.83 -7.63
N LEU A 245 10.89 12.23 -7.93
CA LEU A 245 10.40 11.04 -7.23
C LEU A 245 11.32 9.83 -7.46
N LEU A 246 11.60 9.48 -8.72
CA LEU A 246 12.36 8.27 -9.04
C LEU A 246 13.80 8.35 -8.55
N ARG A 247 14.45 9.52 -8.63
CA ARG A 247 15.82 9.73 -8.11
C ARG A 247 15.97 9.29 -6.65
N SER A 248 14.95 9.54 -5.83
CA SER A 248 14.99 9.20 -4.39
C SER A 248 14.44 7.81 -4.09
N VAL A 249 13.41 7.36 -4.80
CA VAL A 249 12.60 6.19 -4.42
C VAL A 249 13.04 4.91 -5.13
N GLN A 250 13.57 5.01 -6.35
CA GLN A 250 13.84 3.85 -7.21
C GLN A 250 14.80 2.83 -6.60
N VAL A 251 15.82 3.29 -5.87
CA VAL A 251 16.80 2.41 -5.21
C VAL A 251 16.17 1.52 -4.13
N HIS A 252 14.97 1.89 -3.65
CA HIS A 252 14.23 1.16 -2.63
C HIS A 252 13.05 0.35 -3.18
N LEU A 253 12.68 0.52 -4.45
CA LEU A 253 11.63 -0.29 -5.09
C LEU A 253 12.08 -1.74 -5.24
N ARG A 254 11.14 -2.66 -5.00
CA ARG A 254 11.32 -4.11 -5.11
C ARG A 254 10.38 -4.67 -6.16
N VAL A 255 9.09 -4.45 -6.01
CA VAL A 255 8.06 -5.01 -6.92
C VAL A 255 8.05 -4.28 -8.24
N LYS A 256 8.12 -2.94 -8.21
CA LYS A 256 8.00 -2.08 -9.40
C LYS A 256 9.35 -1.57 -9.90
N ARG A 257 10.44 -2.21 -9.48
CA ARG A 257 11.82 -1.79 -9.82
C ARG A 257 12.07 -1.80 -11.33
N ARG A 258 11.65 -2.87 -12.02
CA ARG A 258 11.81 -2.99 -13.48
C ARG A 258 11.02 -1.93 -14.23
N GLN A 259 9.78 -1.64 -13.80
CA GLN A 259 8.96 -0.57 -14.37
C GLN A 259 9.65 0.80 -14.20
N ALA A 260 10.24 1.07 -13.03
CA ALA A 260 10.98 2.31 -12.80
C ALA A 260 12.21 2.45 -13.68
N MET A 261 12.95 1.36 -13.94
CA MET A 261 14.07 1.36 -14.89
C MET A 261 13.60 1.71 -16.31
N ILE A 262 12.52 1.08 -16.79
CA ILE A 262 11.96 1.38 -18.11
C ILE A 262 11.51 2.84 -18.22
N LEU A 263 10.93 3.41 -17.15
CA LEU A 263 10.59 4.84 -17.13
C LEU A 263 11.83 5.73 -17.20
N ASN A 264 12.93 5.38 -16.52
CA ASN A 264 14.18 6.13 -16.65
C ASN A 264 14.73 6.10 -18.07
N ASP A 265 14.73 4.94 -18.72
CA ASP A 265 15.21 4.82 -20.11
C ASP A 265 14.34 5.63 -21.06
N PHE A 266 13.01 5.62 -20.85
CA PHE A 266 12.09 6.50 -21.56
C PHE A 266 12.42 7.99 -21.35
N MET A 267 12.66 8.43 -20.11
CA MET A 267 12.98 9.82 -19.81
C MET A 267 14.34 10.24 -20.39
N ARG A 268 15.34 9.35 -20.34
CA ARG A 268 16.67 9.57 -20.91
C ARG A 268 16.57 9.78 -22.42
N GLN A 269 15.86 8.88 -23.10
CA GLN A 269 15.61 8.98 -24.54
C GLN A 269 14.84 10.25 -24.91
N ARG A 270 13.86 10.66 -24.09
CA ARG A 270 13.11 11.90 -24.33
C ARG A 270 14.00 13.14 -24.25
N LYS A 271 14.99 13.19 -23.36
CA LYS A 271 15.94 14.32 -23.24
C LYS A 271 16.87 14.45 -24.43
N THR A 272 17.22 13.33 -25.08
CA THR A 272 18.10 13.32 -26.25
C THR A 272 17.34 13.41 -27.57
N THR A 273 16.00 13.42 -27.54
CA THR A 273 15.19 13.55 -28.75
C THR A 273 14.72 14.97 -28.89
N GLU A 274 15.29 15.68 -29.86
CA GLU A 274 14.75 16.95 -30.29
C GLU A 274 13.54 16.71 -31.19
N GLN A 275 12.42 17.36 -30.86
CA GLN A 275 11.27 17.41 -31.74
C GLN A 275 11.28 18.78 -32.41
N GLY A 276 11.62 18.79 -33.70
CA GLY A 276 11.56 20.01 -34.51
C GLY A 276 10.13 20.56 -34.61
N ARG A 277 10.03 21.76 -35.20
CA ARG A 277 8.75 22.36 -35.59
C ARG A 277 8.63 22.36 -37.11
N ASN A 278 7.42 22.15 -37.62
CA ASN A 278 7.05 22.35 -39.01
C ASN A 278 5.97 23.45 -39.05
N GLY A 279 6.40 24.71 -39.16
CA GLY A 279 5.53 25.87 -38.95
C GLY A 279 5.02 25.97 -37.50
N PHE A 280 3.71 26.17 -37.33
CA PHE A 280 3.05 26.19 -36.01
C PHE A 280 2.87 24.79 -35.39
N LEU A 281 3.08 23.72 -36.17
CA LEU A 281 2.90 22.34 -35.73
C LEU A 281 4.24 21.72 -35.32
N PHE A 282 4.18 20.70 -34.47
CA PHE A 282 5.36 19.90 -34.18
C PHE A 282 5.68 18.96 -35.35
N ALA A 283 6.95 18.87 -35.72
CA ALA A 283 7.39 17.90 -36.71
C ALA A 283 7.14 16.47 -36.18
N PRO A 284 6.83 15.51 -37.08
CA PRO A 284 6.70 14.11 -36.70
C PRO A 284 8.02 13.61 -36.11
N LEU A 285 7.93 12.75 -35.10
CA LEU A 285 9.11 12.10 -34.55
C LEU A 285 9.63 11.05 -35.54
N PRO A 286 10.96 10.84 -35.63
CA PRO A 286 11.52 9.77 -36.45
C PRO A 286 10.92 8.41 -36.09
N TYR A 287 10.68 7.56 -37.09
CA TYR A 287 10.09 6.23 -36.88
C TYR A 287 10.82 5.41 -35.82
N LYS A 288 12.16 5.45 -35.81
CA LYS A 288 13.00 4.74 -34.82
C LYS A 288 12.67 5.17 -33.37
N VAL A 289 12.40 6.46 -33.15
CA VAL A 289 12.00 7.01 -31.83
C VAL A 289 10.62 6.49 -31.43
N LEU A 290 9.65 6.50 -32.35
CA LEU A 290 8.30 6.00 -32.09
C LEU A 290 8.30 4.50 -31.79
N ALA A 291 9.05 3.72 -32.57
CA ALA A 291 9.22 2.28 -32.36
C ALA A 291 9.85 1.99 -30.98
N PHE A 292 10.89 2.72 -30.59
CA PHE A 292 11.51 2.60 -29.27
C PHE A 292 10.51 2.87 -28.13
N ARG A 293 9.78 4.00 -28.20
CA ARG A 293 8.80 4.38 -27.17
C ARG A 293 7.63 3.39 -27.08
N GLU A 294 7.15 2.88 -28.22
CA GLU A 294 6.15 1.81 -28.24
C GLU A 294 6.69 0.53 -27.62
N GLY A 295 7.96 0.17 -27.88
CA GLY A 295 8.65 -0.96 -27.26
C GLY A 295 8.65 -0.88 -25.73
N LEU A 296 9.11 0.24 -25.16
CA LEU A 296 9.11 0.46 -23.71
C LEU A 296 7.70 0.40 -23.11
N ARG A 297 6.71 1.00 -23.80
CA ARG A 297 5.30 0.94 -23.38
C ARG A 297 4.80 -0.51 -23.34
N ARG A 298 5.09 -1.32 -24.37
CA ARG A 298 4.70 -2.74 -24.41
C ARG A 298 5.33 -3.51 -23.25
N GLN A 299 6.61 -3.31 -22.98
CA GLN A 299 7.29 -3.94 -21.83
C GLN A 299 6.62 -3.61 -20.50
N ILE A 300 6.35 -2.33 -20.23
CA ILE A 300 5.62 -1.91 -19.02
C ILE A 300 4.20 -2.48 -18.97
N LYS A 301 3.50 -2.55 -20.12
CA LYS A 301 2.15 -3.12 -20.18
C LYS A 301 2.16 -4.61 -19.81
N VAL A 302 3.17 -5.36 -20.25
CA VAL A 302 3.38 -6.76 -19.85
C VAL A 302 3.63 -6.85 -18.34
N LEU A 303 4.52 -6.03 -17.79
CA LEU A 303 4.79 -6.00 -16.33
C LEU A 303 3.57 -5.60 -15.48
N ASN A 304 2.67 -4.79 -16.03
CA ASN A 304 1.43 -4.37 -15.37
C ASN A 304 0.25 -5.33 -15.61
N LYS A 305 0.39 -6.34 -16.48
CA LYS A 305 -0.69 -7.29 -16.78
C LYS A 305 -1.12 -7.99 -15.48
N ARG A 306 -2.42 -7.94 -15.20
CA ARG A 306 -3.09 -8.73 -14.17
C ARG A 306 -3.54 -10.06 -14.80
N GLY A 307 -3.61 -11.13 -14.03
CA GLY A 307 -3.96 -12.49 -14.50
C GLY A 307 -2.75 -13.37 -14.84
N VAL A 308 -3.02 -14.61 -15.26
CA VAL A 308 -2.00 -15.59 -15.67
C VAL A 308 -1.23 -15.01 -16.88
N LEU A 309 0.10 -15.07 -16.78
CA LEU A 309 0.95 -14.93 -17.96
C LEU A 309 0.95 -16.34 -18.56
N GLU A 310 0.22 -16.53 -19.65
CA GLU A 310 0.48 -17.66 -20.56
C GLU A 310 1.92 -17.58 -21.06
#